data_AF-A0A7X7CDT4-F1
#
_entry.id   AF-A0A7X7CDT4-F1
#
_cell.length_a   1.000
_cell.length_b   1.000
_cell.length_c   1.000
_cell.angle_alpha   90.00
_cell.angle_beta   90.00
_cell.angle_gamma   90.00
#
_symmetry.space_group_name_H-M   'P 1'
#
loop_
_entity.id
_entity.type
_entity.pdbx_description
1 polymer ?
#
loop_
_entity_poly.entity_id
_entity_poly.type
_entity_poly.pdbx_seq_one_letter_code
_entity_poly.pdbx_strand_id
1 'polypeptide(L)'
;ESAQLYRRQGDHRICVAAAERHMGLRDSIPVGSTLSMLAGSAAQILLAWEEPDRLHRGLHGASFTATVLSAVRRRGWSQSVAEREPGVASVSAPVRGPSGRVIAAVSVSGPIERMGRQPGRLHAAAVVSAANRLTEVLRRTDEESEPAVRAE
;
A
#
# COMPACT_ATOMS: atom_id res chain seq x y z
N GLU A 1 1.02 2.92 -16.14
CA GLU A 1 0.63 2.49 -14.78
C GLU A 1 0.11 3.68 -14.00
N SER A 2 -0.83 3.43 -13.10
CA SER A 2 -1.42 4.43 -12.21
C SER A 2 -0.90 4.21 -10.79
N ALA A 3 -0.72 5.28 -10.04
CA ALA A 3 -0.28 5.24 -8.66
C ALA A 3 -1.40 5.68 -7.72
N GLN A 4 -1.55 4.99 -6.59
CA GLN A 4 -2.53 5.32 -5.57
C GLN A 4 -1.90 5.24 -4.17
N LEU A 5 -2.46 6.01 -3.25
CA LEU A 5 -2.20 5.90 -1.82
C LEU A 5 -3.47 5.36 -1.15
N TYR A 6 -3.34 4.26 -0.41
CA TYR A 6 -4.45 3.62 0.29
C TYR A 6 -4.29 3.73 1.79
N ARG A 7 -5.38 4.07 2.49
CA ARG A 7 -5.48 3.99 3.94
C ARG A 7 -6.52 2.95 4.34
N ARG A 8 -6.20 2.12 5.35
CA ARG A 8 -7.15 1.15 5.88
C ARG A 8 -8.26 1.83 6.69
N GLN A 9 -9.49 1.36 6.53
CA GLN A 9 -10.65 1.72 7.34
C GLN A 9 -11.49 0.46 7.59
N GLY A 10 -11.34 -0.15 8.77
CA GLY A 10 -11.97 -1.43 9.09
C GLY A 10 -11.53 -2.55 8.15
N ASP A 11 -12.51 -3.15 7.47
CA ASP A 11 -12.34 -4.26 6.51
C ASP A 11 -12.19 -3.79 5.06
N HIS A 12 -12.04 -2.48 4.87
CA HIS A 12 -11.81 -1.86 3.58
C HIS A 12 -10.57 -0.97 3.59
N ARG A 13 -10.15 -0.56 2.41
CA ARG A 13 -9.15 0.48 2.19
C ARG A 13 -9.73 1.56 1.28
N ILE A 14 -9.42 2.80 1.60
CA ILE A 14 -9.86 3.98 0.85
C ILE A 14 -8.70 4.51 0.04
N CYS A 15 -8.93 4.81 -1.24
CA CYS A 15 -8.00 5.57 -2.06
C CYS A 15 -8.00 7.02 -1.58
N VAL A 16 -6.91 7.49 -0.99
CA VAL A 16 -6.81 8.85 -0.44
C VAL A 16 -6.03 9.81 -1.34
N ALA A 17 -5.27 9.27 -2.30
CA ALA A 17 -4.63 10.05 -3.36
C ALA A 17 -4.44 9.16 -4.59
N ALA A 18 -4.51 9.74 -5.78
CA ALA A 18 -4.26 9.06 -7.04
C ALA A 18 -3.41 9.95 -7.97
N ALA A 19 -2.54 9.31 -8.74
CA ALA A 19 -1.75 9.95 -9.80
C ALA A 19 -1.74 9.05 -11.04
N GLU A 20 -2.06 9.64 -12.19
CA GLU A 20 -2.31 8.91 -13.44
C GLU A 20 -1.37 9.38 -14.55
N ARG A 21 -1.04 8.49 -15.48
CA ARG A 21 -0.46 8.89 -16.78
C ARG A 21 -1.58 9.35 -17.71
N HIS A 22 -1.42 10.51 -18.33
CA HIS A 22 -2.40 11.13 -19.24
C HIS A 22 -2.66 10.40 -20.57
N MET A 23 -2.10 9.20 -20.80
CA MET A 23 -2.34 8.42 -22.02
C MET A 23 -2.62 6.95 -21.72
N GLY A 24 -3.72 6.44 -22.26
CA GLY A 24 -4.07 5.02 -22.34
C GLY A 24 -4.81 4.45 -21.12
N LEU A 25 -6.10 4.18 -21.34
CA LEU A 25 -7.10 3.54 -20.46
C LEU A 25 -7.38 4.24 -19.11
N ARG A 26 -8.62 4.72 -18.95
CA ARG A 26 -9.19 5.43 -17.78
C ARG A 26 -9.52 4.51 -16.59
N ASP A 27 -8.70 3.50 -16.33
CA ASP A 27 -9.00 2.48 -15.32
C ASP A 27 -8.20 2.68 -14.02
N SER A 28 -8.05 3.95 -13.65
CA SER A 28 -7.44 4.34 -12.39
C SER A 28 -8.50 4.44 -11.32
N ILE A 29 -8.16 3.94 -10.14
CA ILE A 29 -9.03 3.99 -8.97
C ILE A 29 -9.09 5.44 -8.46
N PRO A 30 -10.25 6.12 -8.54
CA PRO A 30 -10.36 7.51 -8.11
C PRO A 30 -10.26 7.64 -6.59
N VAL A 31 -9.87 8.84 -6.13
CA VAL A 31 -9.89 9.20 -4.70
C VAL A 31 -11.30 9.03 -4.14
N GLY A 32 -11.40 8.49 -2.93
CA GLY A 32 -12.65 8.13 -2.27
C GLY A 32 -13.13 6.71 -2.56
N SER A 33 -12.56 6.03 -3.56
CA SER A 33 -12.92 4.63 -3.85
C SER A 33 -12.61 3.72 -2.67
N THR A 34 -13.56 2.82 -2.37
CA THR A 34 -13.45 1.82 -1.31
C THR A 34 -13.16 0.47 -1.92
N LEU A 35 -12.09 -0.20 -1.47
CA LEU A 35 -11.70 -1.54 -1.93
C LEU A 35 -11.58 -2.50 -0.75
N SER A 36 -11.78 -3.78 -1.01
CA SER A 36 -11.65 -4.84 -0.01
C SER A 36 -10.22 -4.96 0.55
N MET A 37 -10.12 -5.32 1.83
CA MET A 37 -8.87 -5.76 2.47
C MET A 37 -8.51 -7.23 2.20
N LEU A 38 -9.35 -7.97 1.46
CA LEU A 38 -9.15 -9.40 1.21
C LEU A 38 -8.20 -9.70 0.04
N ALA A 39 -7.90 -8.71 -0.81
CA ALA A 39 -7.13 -8.95 -2.02
C ALA A 39 -6.21 -7.79 -2.44
N GLY A 40 -5.09 -8.15 -3.08
CA GLY A 40 -4.17 -7.23 -3.72
C GLY A 40 -3.05 -6.73 -2.83
N SER A 41 -1.98 -6.23 -3.46
CA SER A 41 -0.73 -5.89 -2.79
C SER A 41 -0.88 -4.82 -1.69
N ALA A 42 -1.78 -3.85 -1.86
CA ALA A 42 -2.02 -2.82 -0.85
C ALA A 42 -2.65 -3.39 0.43
N ALA A 43 -3.56 -4.38 0.33
CA ALA A 43 -4.13 -5.05 1.51
C ALA A 43 -3.06 -5.84 2.25
N GLN A 44 -2.21 -6.55 1.50
CA GLN A 44 -1.08 -7.27 2.09
C GLN A 44 -0.16 -6.34 2.87
N ILE A 45 0.16 -5.15 2.33
CA ILE A 45 0.95 -4.13 3.05
C ILE A 45 0.25 -3.65 4.31
N LEU A 46 -1.03 -3.27 4.20
CA LEU A 46 -1.81 -2.73 5.31
C LEU A 46 -2.09 -3.76 6.42
N LEU A 47 -1.93 -5.06 6.14
CA LEU A 47 -2.11 -6.13 7.12
C LEU A 47 -0.80 -6.71 7.66
N ALA A 48 0.29 -6.65 6.91
CA ALA A 48 1.53 -7.37 7.21
C ALA A 48 2.20 -6.99 8.54
N TRP A 49 1.90 -5.83 9.12
CA TRP A 49 2.45 -5.37 10.41
C TRP A 49 1.37 -5.11 11.47
N GLU A 50 0.16 -5.63 11.29
CA GLU A 50 -0.89 -5.52 12.30
C GLU A 50 -0.69 -6.53 13.44
N GLU A 51 -1.30 -6.21 14.57
CA GLU A 51 -1.33 -7.08 15.75
C GLU A 51 -1.94 -8.45 15.45
N PRO A 52 -1.54 -9.53 16.17
CA PRO A 52 -1.95 -10.90 15.89
C PRO A 52 -3.46 -11.09 15.68
N ASP A 53 -4.30 -10.51 16.52
CA ASP A 53 -5.77 -10.63 16.42
C ASP A 53 -6.32 -9.97 15.16
N ARG A 54 -5.78 -8.80 14.79
CA ARG A 54 -6.19 -8.06 13.59
C ARG A 54 -5.68 -8.75 12.32
N LEU A 55 -4.48 -9.32 12.38
CA LEU A 55 -3.91 -10.14 11.32
C LEU A 55 -4.77 -11.40 11.10
N HIS A 56 -5.10 -12.12 12.17
CA HIS A 56 -5.94 -13.32 12.09
C HIS A 56 -7.30 -12.99 11.48
N ARG A 57 -7.97 -11.93 11.96
CA ARG A 57 -9.24 -11.48 11.38
C ARG A 57 -9.12 -11.06 9.91
N GLY A 58 -8.08 -10.31 9.56
CA GLY A 58 -7.88 -9.84 8.19
C GLY A 58 -7.49 -10.92 7.20
N LEU A 59 -7.07 -12.11 7.66
CA LEU A 59 -6.78 -13.26 6.81
C LEU A 59 -8.03 -14.13 6.55
N HIS A 60 -9.12 -13.98 7.30
CA HIS A 60 -10.34 -14.73 7.05
C HIS A 60 -10.94 -14.33 5.69
N GLY A 61 -10.97 -15.29 4.75
CA GLY A 61 -11.45 -15.07 3.39
C GLY A 61 -10.49 -14.29 2.48
N ALA A 62 -9.25 -14.05 2.90
CA ALA A 62 -8.27 -13.34 2.09
C ALA A 62 -7.68 -14.23 0.96
N SER A 63 -7.39 -13.63 -0.19
CA SER A 63 -6.71 -14.28 -1.32
C SER A 63 -5.21 -14.50 -1.07
N PHE A 64 -4.70 -14.16 0.11
CA PHE A 64 -3.30 -14.28 0.50
C PHE A 64 -3.18 -14.86 1.91
N THR A 65 -2.00 -15.40 2.23
CA THR A 65 -1.77 -16.16 3.47
C THR A 65 -0.82 -15.46 4.43
N ALA A 66 -0.75 -15.94 5.67
CA ALA A 66 0.27 -15.51 6.64
C ALA A 66 1.70 -15.68 6.10
N THR A 67 1.95 -16.68 5.25
CA THR A 67 3.24 -16.90 4.57
C THR A 67 3.56 -15.77 3.62
N VAL A 68 2.58 -15.30 2.84
CA VAL A 68 2.72 -14.13 1.97
C VAL A 68 3.07 -12.89 2.80
N LEU A 69 2.34 -12.64 3.90
CA LEU A 69 2.61 -11.50 4.79
C LEU A 69 4.01 -11.58 5.43
N SER A 70 4.46 -12.77 5.81
CA SER A 70 5.83 -12.98 6.30
C SER A 70 6.88 -12.63 5.24
N ALA A 71 6.66 -13.01 3.98
CA ALA A 71 7.55 -12.62 2.88
C ALA A 71 7.54 -11.10 2.64
N VAL A 72 6.35 -10.47 2.71
CA VAL A 72 6.18 -9.02 2.61
C VAL A 72 6.98 -8.29 3.70
N ARG A 73 6.88 -8.74 4.95
CA ARG A 73 7.67 -8.19 6.07
C ARG A 73 9.17 -8.25 5.82
N ARG A 74 9.68 -9.39 5.33
CA ARG A 74 11.11 -9.59 5.06
C ARG A 74 11.65 -8.69 3.94
N ARG A 75 10.87 -8.50 2.86
CA ARG A 75 11.34 -7.74 1.68
C ARG A 75 10.94 -6.26 1.70
N GLY A 76 9.99 -5.86 2.55
CA GLY A 76 9.53 -4.47 2.67
C GLY A 76 8.54 -4.01 1.60
N TRP A 77 8.03 -4.92 0.76
CA TRP A 77 7.06 -4.60 -0.29
C TRP A 77 6.18 -5.82 -0.61
N SER A 78 5.09 -5.60 -1.34
CA SER A 78 4.16 -6.63 -1.81
C SER A 78 3.93 -6.51 -3.31
N GLN A 79 3.65 -7.64 -3.97
CA GLN A 79 3.05 -7.67 -5.30
C GLN A 79 1.85 -8.61 -5.30
N SER A 80 0.92 -8.35 -6.21
CA SER A 80 -0.21 -9.23 -6.51
C SER A 80 -0.46 -9.27 -8.00
N VAL A 81 -0.92 -10.41 -8.51
CA VAL A 81 -1.27 -10.63 -9.92
C VAL A 81 -2.62 -11.31 -9.97
N ALA A 82 -3.59 -10.69 -10.64
CA ALA A 82 -4.98 -11.16 -10.75
C ALA A 82 -5.71 -11.43 -9.42
N GLU A 83 -5.19 -10.94 -8.27
CA GLU A 83 -5.81 -11.18 -6.97
C GLU A 83 -7.10 -10.37 -6.77
N ARG A 84 -7.07 -9.08 -7.14
CA ARG A 84 -8.22 -8.17 -6.98
C ARG A 84 -9.18 -8.30 -8.14
N GLU A 85 -8.64 -8.36 -9.34
CA GLU A 85 -9.37 -8.30 -10.59
C GLU A 85 -8.59 -9.07 -11.65
N PRO A 86 -9.26 -9.92 -12.45
CA PRO A 86 -8.62 -10.60 -13.57
C PRO A 86 -7.93 -9.59 -14.51
N GLY A 87 -6.70 -9.89 -14.93
CA GLY A 87 -5.96 -9.00 -15.83
C GLY A 87 -5.21 -7.85 -15.14
N VAL A 88 -5.36 -7.64 -13.83
CA VAL A 88 -4.65 -6.55 -13.12
C VAL A 88 -3.51 -7.06 -12.25
N ALA A 89 -2.37 -6.37 -12.30
CA ALA A 89 -1.26 -6.56 -11.37
C ALA A 89 -0.94 -5.28 -10.61
N SER A 90 -0.35 -5.43 -9.42
CA SER A 90 0.07 -4.29 -8.60
C SER A 90 1.28 -4.60 -7.73
N VAL A 91 1.99 -3.53 -7.35
CA VAL A 91 3.10 -3.54 -6.40
C VAL A 91 2.87 -2.43 -5.39
N SER A 92 3.07 -2.73 -4.10
CA SER A 92 2.84 -1.77 -3.02
C SER A 92 3.96 -1.80 -1.98
N ALA A 93 4.16 -0.69 -1.30
CA ALA A 93 5.12 -0.55 -0.19
C ALA A 93 4.50 0.25 0.97
N PRO A 94 4.97 0.02 2.22
CA PRO A 94 4.38 0.63 3.41
C PRO A 94 4.82 2.08 3.57
N VAL A 95 3.86 2.98 3.80
CA VAL A 95 4.11 4.32 4.32
C VAL A 95 3.93 4.29 5.83
N ARG A 96 4.97 4.71 6.56
CA ARG A 96 4.97 4.68 8.02
C ARG A 96 4.69 6.08 8.58
N GLY A 97 3.94 6.12 9.67
CA GLY A 97 3.79 7.35 10.46
C GLY A 97 4.96 7.54 11.43
N PRO A 98 4.99 8.65 12.18
CA PRO A 98 6.05 8.97 13.13
C PRO A 98 6.30 7.89 14.19
N SER A 99 5.24 7.20 14.63
CA SER A 99 5.33 6.03 15.53
C SER A 99 5.96 4.77 14.91
N GLY A 100 6.41 4.82 13.66
CA GLY A 100 6.93 3.68 12.91
C GLY A 100 5.85 2.70 12.42
N ARG A 101 4.59 2.88 12.80
CA ARG A 101 3.46 2.05 12.35
C ARG A 101 3.13 2.31 10.88
N VAL A 102 2.72 1.26 10.17
CA VAL A 102 2.21 1.40 8.79
C VAL A 102 0.83 2.07 8.85
N ILE A 103 0.69 3.24 8.23
CA ILE A 103 -0.56 4.01 8.21
C ILE A 103 -1.20 4.07 6.82
N ALA A 104 -0.41 3.82 5.78
CA ALA A 104 -0.88 3.80 4.40
C ALA A 104 -0.02 2.85 3.55
N ALA A 105 -0.51 2.54 2.35
CA ALA A 105 0.22 1.81 1.33
C ALA A 105 0.26 2.62 0.05
N VAL A 106 1.45 2.94 -0.44
CA VAL A 106 1.62 3.45 -1.81
C VAL A 106 1.62 2.26 -2.76
N SER A 107 0.95 2.41 -3.90
CA SER A 107 0.73 1.32 -4.85
C SER A 107 0.88 1.83 -6.27
N VAL A 108 1.46 0.99 -7.13
CA VAL A 108 1.39 1.13 -8.58
C VAL A 108 0.61 -0.06 -9.12
N SER A 109 -0.30 0.18 -10.05
CA SER A 109 -1.13 -0.86 -10.65
C SER A 109 -1.44 -0.61 -12.12
N GLY A 110 -1.77 -1.70 -12.81
CA GLY A 110 -2.31 -1.70 -14.16
C GLY A 110 -2.36 -3.10 -14.78
N PRO A 111 -2.60 -3.20 -16.10
CA PRO A 111 -2.78 -4.46 -16.80
C PRO A 111 -1.55 -5.36 -16.71
N ILE A 112 -1.76 -6.66 -16.53
CA ILE A 112 -0.72 -7.69 -16.47
C ILE A 112 0.16 -7.66 -17.72
N GLU A 113 -0.41 -7.33 -18.88
CA GLU A 113 0.29 -7.22 -20.16
C GLU A 113 1.43 -6.20 -20.11
N ARG A 114 1.28 -5.12 -19.31
CA ARG A 114 2.30 -4.08 -19.13
C ARG A 114 3.15 -4.29 -17.87
N MET A 115 2.51 -4.67 -16.78
CA MET A 115 3.14 -4.87 -15.47
C MET A 115 3.98 -6.16 -15.41
N GLY A 116 3.66 -7.14 -16.25
CA GLY A 116 4.20 -8.49 -16.23
C GLY A 116 3.63 -9.36 -15.10
N ARG A 117 4.01 -10.65 -15.11
CA ARG A 117 3.62 -11.64 -14.07
C ARG A 117 4.46 -11.55 -12.79
N GLN A 118 5.52 -10.74 -12.79
CA GLN A 118 6.39 -10.49 -11.64
C GLN A 118 6.64 -8.98 -11.51
N PRO A 119 5.59 -8.18 -11.27
CA PRO A 119 5.67 -6.73 -11.36
C PRO A 119 6.66 -6.13 -10.34
N GLY A 120 6.92 -6.83 -9.25
CA GLY A 120 7.94 -6.46 -8.26
C GLY A 120 9.34 -6.34 -8.85
N ARG A 121 9.70 -7.12 -9.88
CA ARG A 121 11.02 -7.02 -10.54
C ARG A 121 11.23 -5.66 -11.20
N LEU A 122 10.16 -5.05 -11.72
CA LEU A 122 10.21 -3.79 -12.45
C LEU A 122 9.94 -2.60 -11.54
N HIS A 123 9.00 -2.74 -10.59
CA HIS A 123 8.44 -1.59 -9.89
C HIS A 123 8.79 -1.51 -8.40
N ALA A 124 9.28 -2.58 -7.75
CA ALA A 124 9.47 -2.57 -6.30
C ALA A 124 10.43 -1.47 -5.84
N ALA A 125 11.57 -1.29 -6.50
CA ALA A 125 12.55 -0.26 -6.13
C ALA A 125 11.95 1.16 -6.16
N ALA A 126 11.20 1.49 -7.21
CA ALA A 126 10.54 2.78 -7.36
C ALA A 126 9.44 3.00 -6.31
N VAL A 127 8.59 1.98 -6.09
CA VAL A 127 7.48 2.04 -5.13
C VAL A 127 7.99 2.16 -3.69
N VAL A 128 9.05 1.42 -3.33
CA VAL A 128 9.71 1.54 -2.02
C VAL A 128 10.36 2.91 -1.85
N SER A 129 11.04 3.43 -2.87
CA SER A 129 11.61 4.78 -2.81
C SER A 129 10.53 5.84 -2.57
N ALA A 130 9.39 5.74 -3.26
CA ALA A 130 8.26 6.65 -3.06
C ALA A 130 7.67 6.53 -1.65
N ALA A 131 7.51 5.31 -1.12
CA ALA A 131 7.02 5.06 0.23
C ALA A 131 7.91 5.68 1.31
N ASN A 132 9.23 5.55 1.14
CA ASN A 132 10.22 6.11 2.06
C ASN A 132 10.19 7.65 2.03
N ARG A 133 10.05 8.27 0.85
CA ARG A 133 9.90 9.73 0.75
C ARG A 133 8.63 10.23 1.45
N LEU A 134 7.50 9.54 1.27
CA LEU A 134 6.25 9.89 1.97
C LEU A 134 6.40 9.74 3.49
N THR A 135 7.06 8.67 3.95
CA THR A 135 7.35 8.43 5.36
C THR A 135 8.21 9.56 5.95
N GLU A 136 9.24 10.00 5.23
CA GLU A 136 10.12 11.09 5.67
C GLU A 136 9.40 12.43 5.75
N VAL A 137 8.53 12.75 4.78
CA VAL A 137 7.68 13.95 4.83
C VAL A 137 6.80 13.93 6.08
N LEU A 138 6.15 12.80 6.38
CA LEU A 138 5.30 12.68 7.57
C LEU A 138 6.08 12.85 8.87
N ARG A 139 7.29 12.29 8.96
CA ARG A 139 8.16 12.45 10.14
C ARG A 139 8.52 13.92 10.36
N ARG A 140 8.92 14.63 9.30
CA ARG A 140 9.27 16.04 9.38
C ARG A 140 8.09 16.93 9.77
N THR A 141 6.91 16.68 9.19
CA THR A 141 5.71 17.45 9.52
C THR A 141 5.31 17.27 10.99
N ASP A 142 5.51 16.08 11.57
CA ASP A 142 5.27 15.82 13.00
C ASP A 142 6.23 16.64 13.89
N GLU A 143 7.53 16.62 13.58
CA GLU A 143 8.57 17.40 14.29
C GLU A 143 8.35 18.91 14.19
N GLU A 144 7.90 19.41 13.04
CA GLU A 144 7.56 20.82 12.81
C GLU A 144 6.24 21.23 13.50
N SER A 145 5.36 20.26 13.80
CA SER A 145 4.09 20.47 14.52
C SER A 145 4.24 20.45 16.04
N GLU A 146 5.40 20.04 16.56
CA GLU A 146 5.77 20.10 17.98
C GLU A 146 6.72 21.27 18.34
N PRO A 147 6.35 22.57 18.21
CA PRO A 147 7.09 23.64 18.89
C PRO A 147 6.36 24.10 20.19
N ALA A 148 7.11 24.08 21.30
CA ALA A 148 6.87 24.79 22.58
C ALA A 148 5.91 24.22 23.64
N VAL A 149 6.20 23.04 24.21
CA VAL A 149 5.80 22.72 25.61
C VAL A 149 7.02 22.32 26.45
N ARG A 150 8.09 23.14 26.44
CA ARG A 150 9.19 23.07 27.41
C ARG A 150 9.89 24.43 27.53
N ALA A 151 9.23 25.39 28.16
CA ALA A 151 9.85 26.57 28.77
C ALA A 151 8.86 27.20 29.77
N GLU A 152 8.63 26.52 30.90
CA GLU A 152 8.22 27.12 32.17
C GLU A 152 9.08 26.52 33.28
#